data_AF-E9GP91-F1
#
_entry.id   AF-E9GP91-F1
#
_cell.length_a   1.000
_cell.length_b   1.000
_cell.length_c   1.000
_cell.angle_alpha   90.00
_cell.angle_beta   90.00
_cell.angle_gamma   90.00
#
_symmetry.space_group_name_H-M   'P 1'
#
loop_
_entity.id
_entity.type
_entity.pdbx_description
1 polymer ?
#
loop_
_entity_poly.entity_id
_entity_poly.type
_entity_poly.pdbx_seq_one_letter_code
_entity_poly.pdbx_strand_id
1 'polypeptide(L)' 'KDLPFTELGICPEVIMNPHGFPSQITVGKLIELLAGKAGLMEGQFHYGTAFGGSKVQPR' A
#
# COMPACT_ATOMS: atom_id res chain seq x y z
N LYS A 1 -15.48 -4.65 18.20
CA LYS A 1 -16.04 -4.58 16.82
C LYS A 1 -15.97 -3.12 16.36
N ASP A 2 -14.78 -2.53 16.49
CA ASP A 2 -14.62 -1.06 16.65
C ASP A 2 -13.62 -0.46 15.66
N LEU A 3 -13.30 -1.21 14.60
CA LEU A 3 -12.44 -0.73 13.53
C LEU A 3 -13.29 0.02 12.49
N PRO A 4 -12.79 1.14 11.97
CA PRO A 4 -13.49 1.89 10.93
C PRO A 4 -13.59 1.06 9.65
N PHE A 5 -14.69 1.19 8.93
CA PHE A 5 -14.89 0.55 7.63
C PHE A 5 -15.03 1.61 6.54
N THR A 6 -14.62 1.25 5.32
CA THR A 6 -14.80 2.11 4.14
C THR A 6 -16.21 2.00 3.56
N GLU A 7 -16.62 2.89 2.65
CA GLU A 7 -17.91 2.81 1.93
C GLU A 7 -18.07 1.50 1.14
N LEU A 8 -16.96 0.86 0.78
CA LEU A 8 -16.91 -0.45 0.13
C LEU A 8 -16.99 -1.62 1.12
N GLY A 9 -17.19 -1.35 2.42
CA GLY A 9 -17.27 -2.35 3.48
C GLY A 9 -15.91 -2.94 3.90
N ILE A 10 -14.80 -2.42 3.38
CA ILE A 10 -13.46 -2.91 3.73
C ILE A 10 -13.11 -2.44 5.14
N CYS A 11 -12.89 -3.39 6.05
CA CYS A 11 -12.35 -3.18 7.39
C CYS A 11 -10.85 -3.47 7.38
N PRO A 12 -9.98 -2.59 7.92
CA PRO A 12 -8.56 -2.87 8.02
C PRO A 12 -8.28 -3.92 9.09
N GLU A 13 -7.31 -4.79 8.85
CA GLU A 13 -6.80 -5.72 9.88
C GLU A 13 -5.78 -5.04 10.81
N VAL A 14 -5.02 -4.07 10.28
CA VAL A 14 -3.97 -3.34 11.00
C VAL A 14 -4.06 -1.85 10.65
N ILE A 15 -4.00 -0.99 11.66
CA ILE A 15 -3.95 0.48 11.49
C ILE A 15 -2.57 0.97 11.92
N MET A 16 -1.86 1.66 11.02
CA MET A 16 -0.54 2.24 11.28
C MET A 16 -0.66 3.73 11.61
N ASN A 17 0.13 4.21 12.56
CA ASN A 17 0.21 5.63 12.89
C ASN A 17 0.76 6.43 11.68
N PRO A 18 0.04 7.44 11.16
CA PRO A 18 0.49 8.23 10.01
C PRO A 18 1.84 8.93 10.24
N HIS A 19 2.20 9.25 11.49
CA HIS A 19 3.49 9.88 11.81
C HIS A 19 4.70 8.96 11.63
N GLY A 20 4.50 7.64 11.47
CA GLY A 20 5.56 6.66 11.22
C GLY A 20 6.12 6.69 9.79
N PHE A 21 5.38 7.25 8.83
CA PHE A 21 5.82 7.30 7.43
C PHE A 21 6.86 8.42 7.15
N PRO A 22 6.64 9.68 7.58
CA PRO A 22 7.58 10.77 7.30
C PRO A 22 8.86 10.67 8.14
N SER A 23 8.75 10.18 9.38
CA SER A 23 9.86 10.15 10.35
C SER A 23 10.91 9.08 10.05
N GLN A 24 10.55 8.01 9.35
CA GLN A 24 11.45 6.90 9.01
C GLN A 24 11.95 6.94 7.56
N ILE A 25 11.52 7.91 6.74
CA ILE A 25 11.88 8.05 5.32
C ILE A 25 11.63 6.73 4.54
N THR A 26 10.47 6.10 4.76
CA THR A 26 10.14 4.79 4.18
C THR A 26 9.17 4.90 2.99
N VAL A 27 9.58 5.62 1.94
CA VAL A 27 8.77 5.73 0.69
C VAL A 27 8.45 4.35 0.08
N GLY A 28 9.34 3.38 0.25
CA GLY A 28 9.13 2.00 -0.20
C GLY A 28 7.90 1.33 0.42
N LYS A 29 7.59 1.63 1.69
CA LYS A 29 6.42 1.07 2.40
C LYS A 29 5.11 1.55 1.76
N LEU A 30 5.06 2.82 1.36
CA LEU A 30 3.91 3.40 0.67
C LEU A 30 3.75 2.81 -0.73
N ILE A 31 4.87 2.65 -1.45
CA ILE A 31 4.89 2.02 -2.78
C ILE A 31 4.40 0.57 -2.72
N GLU A 32 4.83 -0.22 -1.74
CA GLU A 32 4.38 -1.61 -1.56
C GLU A 32 2.87 -1.70 -1.30
N LEU A 33 2.34 -0.85 -0.42
CA LEU A 33 0.90 -0.82 -0.13
C LEU A 33 0.07 -0.44 -1.37
N LEU A 34 0.54 0.54 -2.14
CA LEU A 34 -0.11 0.95 -3.38
C LEU A 34 -0.09 -0.18 -4.42
N ALA A 35 1.08 -0.79 -4.62
CA ALA A 35 1.26 -1.91 -5.56
C ALA A 35 0.41 -3.12 -5.17
N GLY A 36 0.30 -3.45 -3.88
CA GLY A 36 -0.57 -4.52 -3.41
C GLY A 36 -2.05 -4.27 -3.72
N LYS A 37 -2.52 -3.04 -3.50
CA LYS A 37 -3.90 -2.67 -3.84
C LYS A 37 -4.14 -2.66 -5.35
N ALA A 38 -3.22 -2.09 -6.14
CA ALA A 38 -3.30 -2.07 -7.59
C ALA A 38 -3.32 -3.50 -8.17
N GLY A 39 -2.44 -4.38 -7.68
CA GLY A 39 -2.35 -5.76 -8.15
C GLY A 39 -3.62 -6.56 -7.90
N LEU A 40 -4.30 -6.32 -6.77
CA LEU A 40 -5.62 -6.90 -6.50
C LEU A 40 -6.70 -6.42 -7.48
N MET A 41 -6.63 -5.15 -7.92
CA MET A 41 -7.60 -4.59 -8.86
C MET A 41 -7.34 -5.02 -10.31
N GLU A 42 -6.06 -5.17 -10.68
CA GLU A 42 -5.63 -5.59 -12.01
C GLU A 42 -5.60 -7.12 -12.19
N GLY A 43 -5.64 -7.87 -11.08
CA GLY A 43 -5.49 -9.33 -11.08
C GLY A 43 -4.08 -9.78 -11.47
N GLN A 44 -3.08 -8.94 -11.23
CA GLN A 44 -1.68 -9.18 -11.60
C GLN A 44 -0.76 -8.93 -10.41
N PHE A 45 0.35 -9.67 -10.35
CA PHE A 45 1.37 -9.43 -9.34
C PHE A 45 2.27 -8.28 -9.76
N HIS A 46 2.44 -7.30 -8.87
CA HIS A 46 3.51 -6.31 -8.98
C HIS A 46 4.71 -6.76 -8.14
N TYR A 47 5.91 -6.55 -8.67
CA TYR A 47 7.15 -7.03 -8.07
C TYR A 47 7.96 -5.88 -7.47
N GLY A 48 8.34 -6.01 -6.19
CA GLY A 48 9.19 -5.05 -5.46
C GLY A 48 10.69 -5.29 -5.59
N THR A 49 11.15 -6.03 -6.61
CA THR A 49 12.56 -6.40 -6.78
C THR A 49 13.46 -5.16 -6.84
N ALA A 50 14.54 -5.16 -6.04
CA ALA A 50 15.51 -4.06 -6.02
C ALA A 50 16.04 -3.77 -7.43
N PHE A 51 15.98 -2.50 -7.84
CA PHE A 51 16.46 -1.99 -9.13
C PHE A 51 15.78 -2.56 -10.41
N GLY A 52 14.78 -3.44 -10.29
CA GLY A 52 14.16 -4.12 -11.44
C GLY A 52 12.68 -4.48 -11.30
N GLY A 53 11.99 -3.93 -10.30
CA GLY A 53 10.58 -4.18 -10.02
C GLY A 53 9.60 -3.39 -10.91
N SER A 54 8.30 -3.60 -10.66
CA SER A 54 7.21 -2.88 -11.31
C SER A 54 7.35 -1.37 -11.10
N LYS A 55 7.29 -0.60 -12.19
CA LYS A 55 7.49 0.85 -12.12
C LYS A 55 6.24 1.55 -11.59
N VAL A 56 6.43 2.39 -10.57
CA VAL A 56 5.40 3.31 -10.08
C VAL A 56 5.51 4.60 -10.89
N GLN A 57 4.51 4.87 -11.73
CA GLN A 57 4.42 6.14 -12.44
C GLN A 57 3.45 7.06 -11.68
N PRO A 58 3.92 8.18 -11.11
CA PRO A 58 3.00 9.21 -10.64
C PRO A 58 2.28 9.78 -11.86
N ARG A 59 0.95 9.82 -11.81
CA ARG A 59 0.12 10.45 -12.83
C ARG A 59 0.20 11.97 -12.73
#